data_AF-A0A7Y0DY80-F1
#
_entry.id   AF-A0A7Y0DY80-F1
#
_cell.length_a   1.000
_cell.length_b   1.000
_cell.length_c   1.000
_cell.angle_alpha   90.00
_cell.angle_beta   90.00
_cell.angle_gamma   90.00
#
_symmetry.space_group_name_H-M   'P 1'
#
loop_
_entity.id
_entity.type
_entity.pdbx_description
1 polymer ?
#
loop_
_entity_poly.entity_id
_entity_poly.type
_entity_poly.pdbx_seq_one_letter_code
_entity_poly.pdbx_strand_id
1 'polypeptide(L)'
;MLFQHMKEELKDAEKAGWREEARLVSRNTIMASAAAFVPFGVLIAIAAMMIWRWVEGVPSLLLHSAYLYPLTGIAGIAFALFLHGKNLFTAAMVSALLPFLWIPTFFGTALYWIFLE
;
A
#
# COMPACT_ATOMS: atom_id res chain seq x y z
N MET A 1 -11.10 19.16 7.67
CA MET A 1 -9.97 20.11 7.53
C MET A 1 -8.95 19.65 6.49
N LEU A 2 -8.30 18.49 6.64
CA LEU A 2 -7.26 18.00 5.70
C LEU A 2 -7.73 17.90 4.24
N PHE A 3 -8.95 17.37 4.02
CA PHE A 3 -9.50 17.17 2.67
C PHE A 3 -9.82 18.48 1.93
N GLN A 4 -10.21 19.53 2.67
CA GLN A 4 -10.45 20.84 2.05
C GLN A 4 -9.13 21.50 1.66
N HIS A 5 -8.10 21.38 2.51
CA HIS A 5 -6.77 21.91 2.22
C HIS A 5 -6.11 21.23 1.01
N MET A 6 -6.18 19.89 0.93
CA MET A 6 -5.69 19.14 -0.24
C MET A 6 -6.41 19.53 -1.53
N LYS A 7 -7.70 19.89 -1.45
CA LYS A 7 -8.52 20.30 -2.60
C LYS A 7 -8.16 21.71 -3.08
N GLU A 8 -7.77 22.61 -2.17
CA GLU A 8 -7.27 23.94 -2.50
C GLU A 8 -5.89 23.87 -3.15
N GLU A 9 -4.95 23.10 -2.57
CA GLU A 9 -3.62 22.88 -3.18
C GLU A 9 -3.72 22.30 -4.60
N LEU A 10 -4.67 21.39 -4.84
CA LEU A 10 -4.88 20.80 -6.16
C LEU A 10 -5.34 21.84 -7.18
N LYS A 11 -6.29 22.71 -6.80
CA LYS A 11 -6.81 23.78 -7.67
C LYS A 11 -5.74 24.82 -8.02
N ASP A 12 -4.83 25.09 -7.09
CA ASP A 12 -3.74 26.04 -7.33
C ASP A 12 -2.66 25.43 -8.24
N ALA A 13 -2.39 24.12 -8.13
CA ALA A 13 -1.48 23.43 -9.03
C ALA A 13 -2.05 23.20 -10.43
N GLU A 14 -3.37 22.97 -10.57
CA GLU A 14 -4.04 22.88 -11.86
C GLU A 14 -3.86 24.18 -12.68
N LYS A 15 -3.82 25.34 -11.99
CA LYS A 15 -3.50 26.64 -12.60
C LYS A 15 -2.02 26.84 -12.91
N ALA A 16 -1.12 26.19 -12.16
CA ALA A 16 0.34 26.26 -12.37
C ALA A 16 0.83 25.33 -13.51
N GLY A 17 0.04 24.33 -13.88
CA GLY A 17 0.24 23.45 -15.02
C GLY A 17 0.32 21.97 -14.67
N TRP A 18 0.10 21.12 -15.67
CA TRP A 18 -0.04 19.66 -15.55
C TRP A 18 1.06 18.93 -14.78
N ARG A 19 2.29 19.47 -14.78
CA ARG A 19 3.42 18.89 -14.02
C ARG A 19 3.30 19.10 -12.52
N GLU A 20 2.83 20.27 -12.09
CA GLU A 20 2.70 20.58 -10.66
C GLU A 20 1.51 19.83 -10.06
N GLU A 21 0.44 19.69 -10.83
CA GLU A 21 -0.70 18.83 -10.49
C GLU A 21 -0.24 17.37 -10.30
N ALA A 22 0.46 16.80 -11.28
CA ALA A 22 0.96 15.43 -11.21
C ALA A 22 1.91 15.21 -10.01
N ARG A 23 2.72 16.22 -9.67
CA ARG A 23 3.58 16.21 -8.49
C ARG A 23 2.77 16.14 -7.20
N LEU A 24 1.78 17.01 -7.02
CA LEU A 24 0.94 17.01 -5.82
C LEU A 24 0.14 15.72 -5.67
N VAL A 25 -0.49 15.25 -6.75
CA VAL A 25 -1.23 13.99 -6.76
C VAL A 25 -0.29 12.85 -6.37
N SER A 26 0.89 12.77 -6.98
CA SER A 26 1.88 11.75 -6.66
C SER A 26 2.33 11.78 -5.20
N ARG A 27 2.65 12.96 -4.65
CA ARG A 27 3.01 13.13 -3.24
C ARG A 27 1.90 12.63 -2.33
N ASN A 28 0.67 13.04 -2.60
CA ASN A 28 -0.49 12.70 -1.79
C ASN A 28 -0.80 11.20 -1.86
N THR A 29 -0.68 10.58 -3.05
CA THR A 29 -0.81 9.13 -3.21
C THR A 29 0.24 8.37 -2.43
N ILE A 30 1.51 8.80 -2.47
CA ILE A 30 2.59 8.15 -1.71
C ILE A 30 2.33 8.24 -0.20
N MET A 31 1.96 9.43 0.30
CA MET A 31 1.66 9.63 1.71
C MET A 31 0.44 8.83 2.16
N ALA A 32 -0.66 8.87 1.40
CA ALA A 32 -1.86 8.09 1.70
C ALA A 32 -1.58 6.59 1.67
N SER A 33 -0.80 6.14 0.68
CA SER A 33 -0.37 4.74 0.56
C SER A 33 0.46 4.32 1.76
N ALA A 34 1.46 5.10 2.16
CA ALA A 34 2.29 4.81 3.33
C ALA A 34 1.46 4.80 4.63
N ALA A 35 0.57 5.79 4.81
CA ALA A 35 -0.27 5.92 5.99
C ALA A 35 -1.28 4.77 6.14
N ALA A 36 -1.81 4.23 5.02
CA ALA A 36 -2.69 3.07 5.05
C ALA A 36 -1.89 1.76 5.16
N PHE A 37 -0.79 1.64 4.43
CA PHE A 37 -0.02 0.41 4.32
C PHE A 37 0.65 0.01 5.63
N VAL A 38 1.31 0.96 6.31
CA VAL A 38 2.05 0.68 7.55
C VAL A 38 1.16 0.06 8.65
N PRO A 39 0.03 0.67 9.05
CA PRO A 39 -0.82 0.07 10.07
C PRO A 39 -1.47 -1.23 9.59
N PHE A 40 -1.87 -1.31 8.31
CA PHE A 40 -2.54 -2.49 7.78
C PHE A 40 -1.60 -3.70 7.70
N GLY A 41 -0.35 -3.50 7.27
CA GLY A 41 0.66 -4.54 7.21
C GLY A 41 1.04 -5.08 8.59
N VAL A 42 1.13 -4.21 9.59
CA VAL A 42 1.35 -4.63 10.99
C VAL A 42 0.18 -5.47 11.50
N LEU A 43 -1.06 -5.05 11.25
CA LEU A 43 -2.25 -5.79 11.65
C LEU A 43 -2.31 -7.18 10.99
N ILE A 44 -2.01 -7.28 9.70
CA ILE A 44 -1.95 -8.57 8.97
C ILE A 44 -0.90 -9.49 9.58
N ALA A 45 0.30 -8.98 9.86
CA ALA A 45 1.37 -9.78 10.46
C ALA A 45 0.99 -10.29 11.87
N ILE A 46 0.40 -9.44 12.71
CA ILE A 46 -0.09 -9.81 14.04
C ILE A 46 -1.18 -10.88 13.94
N ALA A 47 -2.18 -10.68 13.07
CA ALA A 47 -3.26 -11.63 12.87
C ALA A 47 -2.74 -13.00 12.40
N ALA A 48 -1.82 -13.02 11.43
CA ALA A 48 -1.22 -14.25 10.94
C ALA A 48 -0.39 -14.98 12.01
N MET A 49 0.39 -14.25 12.81
CA MET A 49 1.14 -14.83 13.94
C MET A 49 0.21 -15.42 15.01
N MET A 50 -0.90 -14.74 15.31
CA MET A 50 -1.91 -15.26 16.23
C MET A 50 -2.55 -16.53 15.67
N ILE A 51 -3.05 -16.50 14.44
CA ILE A 51 -3.70 -17.66 13.81
C ILE A 51 -2.75 -18.86 13.77
N TRP A 52 -1.51 -18.66 13.34
CA TRP A 52 -0.50 -19.72 13.31
C TRP A 52 -0.24 -20.37 14.67
N ARG A 53 -0.27 -19.58 15.75
CA ARG A 53 -0.03 -20.09 17.10
C ARG A 53 -1.19 -20.93 17.63
N TRP A 54 -2.41 -20.62 17.23
CA TRP A 54 -3.63 -21.17 17.84
C TRP A 54 -4.36 -22.19 16.95
N VAL A 55 -4.03 -22.24 15.65
CA VAL A 55 -4.70 -23.08 14.68
C VAL A 55 -3.67 -24.01 14.04
N GLU A 56 -3.80 -25.31 14.32
CA GLU A 56 -2.99 -26.33 13.66
C GLU A 56 -3.41 -26.46 12.18
N GLY A 57 -2.44 -26.67 11.29
CA GLY A 57 -2.71 -26.85 9.86
C GLY A 57 -2.83 -25.55 9.04
N VAL A 58 -2.51 -24.39 9.62
CA VAL A 58 -2.47 -23.13 8.87
C VAL A 58 -1.49 -23.25 7.69
N PRO A 59 -1.86 -22.82 6.47
CA PRO A 59 -0.96 -22.91 5.33
C PRO A 59 0.26 -22.03 5.54
N SER A 60 1.45 -22.58 5.29
CA SER A 60 2.68 -21.79 5.27
C SER A 60 2.59 -20.61 4.31
N LEU A 61 1.84 -20.74 3.20
CA LEU A 61 1.59 -19.67 2.23
C LEU A 61 0.86 -18.46 2.85
N LEU A 62 -0.03 -18.69 3.81
CA LEU A 62 -0.74 -17.62 4.55
C LEU A 62 0.24 -16.80 5.41
N LEU A 63 1.18 -17.47 6.08
CA LEU A 63 2.25 -16.80 6.82
C LEU A 63 3.21 -16.05 5.89
N HIS A 64 3.65 -16.69 4.80
CA HIS A 64 4.57 -16.06 3.85
C HIS A 64 3.96 -14.80 3.25
N SER A 65 2.69 -14.84 2.85
CA SER A 65 1.98 -13.65 2.35
C SER A 65 1.83 -12.57 3.42
N ALA A 66 1.59 -12.94 4.69
CA ALA A 66 1.52 -11.98 5.78
C ALA A 66 2.85 -11.25 6.05
N TYR A 67 4.00 -11.90 5.87
CA TYR A 67 5.33 -11.28 6.04
C TYR A 67 5.83 -10.56 4.78
N LEU A 68 5.55 -11.12 3.60
CA LEU A 68 5.93 -10.51 2.33
C LEU A 68 5.15 -9.24 2.05
N TYR A 69 3.90 -9.15 2.54
CA TYR A 69 3.08 -7.95 2.43
C TYR A 69 3.81 -6.70 2.95
N PRO A 70 4.13 -6.57 4.26
CA PRO A 70 4.80 -5.38 4.82
C PRO A 70 6.16 -5.09 4.15
N LEU A 71 6.94 -6.12 3.82
CA LEU A 71 8.24 -5.95 3.17
C LEU A 71 8.12 -5.37 1.75
N THR A 72 7.23 -5.94 0.93
CA THR A 72 7.04 -5.49 -0.45
C THR A 72 6.45 -4.08 -0.52
N GLY A 73 5.63 -3.66 0.45
CA GLY A 73 5.16 -2.29 0.46
C GLY A 73 6.12 -1.27 1.04
N ILE A 74 6.99 -1.62 1.99
CA ILE A 74 8.13 -0.74 2.34
C ILE A 74 9.00 -0.52 1.10
N ALA A 75 9.34 -1.60 0.38
CA ALA A 75 10.10 -1.52 -0.86
C ALA A 75 9.38 -0.69 -1.94
N GLY A 76 8.07 -0.89 -2.11
CA GLY A 76 7.24 -0.15 -3.07
C GLY A 76 7.15 1.34 -2.76
N ILE A 77 6.97 1.72 -1.50
CA ILE A 77 6.95 3.12 -1.06
C ILE A 77 8.33 3.76 -1.21
N ALA A 78 9.40 3.07 -0.81
CA ALA A 78 10.77 3.57 -1.00
C ALA A 78 11.09 3.80 -2.48
N PHE A 79 10.69 2.87 -3.35
CA PHE A 79 10.84 3.00 -4.79
C PHE A 79 9.99 4.13 -5.37
N ALA A 80 8.75 4.30 -4.88
CA ALA A 80 7.90 5.42 -5.25
C ALA A 80 8.51 6.77 -4.88
N LEU A 81 9.09 6.90 -3.69
CA LEU A 81 9.82 8.11 -3.28
C LEU A 81 11.02 8.39 -4.18
N PHE A 82 11.78 7.36 -4.54
CA PHE A 82 12.89 7.49 -5.49
C PHE A 82 12.43 8.00 -6.86
N LEU A 83 11.37 7.40 -7.42
CA LEU A 83 10.79 7.82 -8.71
C LEU A 83 10.21 9.23 -8.65
N HIS A 84 9.57 9.59 -7.54
CA HIS A 84 9.05 10.93 -7.31
C HIS A 84 10.17 11.98 -7.33
N GLY A 85 11.32 11.68 -6.70
CA GLY A 85 12.52 12.52 -6.75
C GLY A 85 13.15 12.65 -8.14
N LYS A 86 12.83 11.74 -9.07
CA LYS A 86 13.24 11.79 -10.49
C LYS A 86 12.20 12.46 -11.40
N ASN A 87 11.16 13.08 -10.83
CA ASN A 87 10.02 13.66 -11.56
C ASN A 87 9.20 12.65 -12.38
N LEU A 88 9.29 11.35 -12.05
CA LEU A 88 8.52 10.27 -12.70
C LEU A 88 7.21 10.03 -11.93
N PHE A 89 6.34 11.04 -11.88
CA PHE A 89 5.19 11.10 -10.97
C PHE A 89 4.18 9.95 -11.15
N THR A 90 3.86 9.58 -12.39
CA THR A 90 2.94 8.47 -12.68
C THR A 90 3.52 7.14 -12.22
N ALA A 91 4.80 6.87 -12.53
CA ALA A 91 5.47 5.65 -12.10
C ALA A 91 5.59 5.58 -10.58
N ALA A 92 5.83 6.73 -9.92
CA ALA A 92 5.84 6.84 -8.47
C ALA A 92 4.47 6.50 -7.85
N MET A 93 3.37 7.02 -8.42
CA MET A 93 2.01 6.68 -7.97
C MET A 93 1.72 5.19 -8.10
N VAL A 94 1.99 4.61 -9.27
CA VAL A 94 1.77 3.18 -9.53
C VAL A 94 2.57 2.33 -8.55
N SER A 95 3.83 2.67 -8.32
CA SER A 95 4.70 1.96 -7.39
C SER A 95 4.22 2.06 -5.93
N ALA A 96 3.64 3.19 -5.53
CA ALA A 96 3.07 3.37 -4.21
C ALA A 96 1.80 2.54 -3.98
N LEU A 97 1.02 2.31 -5.05
CA LEU A 97 -0.23 1.55 -5.01
C LEU A 97 -0.04 0.05 -5.22
N LEU A 98 1.03 -0.38 -5.89
CA LEU A 98 1.34 -1.79 -6.17
C LEU A 98 1.25 -2.71 -4.94
N PRO A 99 1.69 -2.30 -3.73
CA PRO A 99 1.60 -3.14 -2.55
C PRO A 99 0.16 -3.53 -2.18
N PHE A 100 -0.83 -2.70 -2.53
CA PHE A 100 -2.24 -2.99 -2.24
C PHE A 100 -2.80 -4.15 -3.06
N LEU A 101 -2.16 -4.53 -4.17
CA LEU A 101 -2.55 -5.70 -4.97
C LEU A 101 -2.41 -7.02 -4.22
N TRP A 102 -1.56 -7.05 -3.18
CA TRP A 102 -1.38 -8.22 -2.34
C TRP A 102 -2.50 -8.42 -1.32
N ILE A 103 -3.34 -7.41 -1.07
CA ILE A 103 -4.48 -7.53 -0.15
C ILE A 103 -5.46 -8.63 -0.65
N PRO A 104 -5.96 -8.58 -1.90
CA PRO A 104 -6.76 -9.66 -2.46
C PRO A 104 -6.08 -11.04 -2.42
N THR A 105 -4.76 -11.11 -2.63
CA THR A 105 -4.03 -12.37 -2.58
C THR A 105 -4.07 -12.96 -1.17
N PHE A 106 -3.80 -12.14 -0.14
CA PHE A 106 -3.84 -12.56 1.26
C PHE A 106 -5.24 -13.07 1.66
N PHE A 107 -6.28 -12.29 1.37
CA PHE A 107 -7.66 -12.70 1.67
C PHE A 107 -8.11 -13.89 0.82
N GLY A 108 -7.69 -13.98 -0.44
CA GLY A 108 -7.98 -15.11 -1.31
C GLY A 108 -7.37 -16.41 -0.81
N THR A 109 -6.12 -16.39 -0.36
CA THR A 109 -5.47 -17.57 0.25
C THR A 109 -6.14 -17.94 1.58
N ALA A 110 -6.53 -16.96 2.40
CA ALA A 110 -7.25 -17.21 3.64
C ALA A 110 -8.61 -17.86 3.39
N LEU A 111 -9.38 -17.32 2.44
CA LEU A 111 -10.70 -17.85 2.08
C LEU A 111 -10.60 -19.24 1.44
N TYR A 112 -9.63 -19.45 0.55
CA TYR A 112 -9.39 -20.77 -0.03
C TYR A 112 -9.20 -21.82 1.05
N TRP A 113 -8.33 -21.55 2.03
CA TRP A 113 -8.09 -22.46 3.14
C TRP A 113 -9.35 -22.68 4.00
N ILE A 114 -10.08 -21.63 4.36
CA ILE A 114 -11.27 -21.76 5.23
C ILE A 114 -12.41 -22.54 4.58
N PHE A 115 -12.57 -22.45 3.26
CA PHE A 115 -13.74 -22.98 2.55
C PHE A 115 -13.49 -24.27 1.74
N LEU A 116 -12.23 -24.62 1.45
CA LEU A 116 -11.89 -25.73 0.56
C LEU A 116 -10.97 -26.79 1.19
N GLU A 117 -10.39 -26.52 2.37
CA GLU A 117 -9.69 -27.50 3.22
C GLU A 117 -10.44 -27.72 4.53
#